data_AF-A0A2T2NXU7-F1
#
_entry.id   AF-A0A2T2NXU7-F1
#
_cell.length_a   1.000
_cell.length_b   1.000
_cell.length_c   1.000
_cell.angle_alpha   90.00
_cell.angle_beta   90.00
_cell.angle_gamma   90.00
#
_symmetry.space_group_name_H-M   'P 1'
#
loop_
_entity.id
_entity.type
_entity.pdbx_description
1 polymer ?
#
loop_
_entity_poly.entity_id
_entity_poly.type
_entity_poly.pdbx_seq_one_letter_code
_entity_poly.pdbx_strand_id
1 'polypeptide(L)'
;MPAMPARAPALRTLLRTTTTPPTAALRSSQISRPVSQLSRRTPSPPPPYSARNISLLASTTNWTHFSTPYTLSSVRTFTRSALQRQSANEEPAGATTDPEAARKIGEAIETIQELYGTARDEFEIATEETEKNTTYAADDRAAAREELDRLLEYYNGVLEGGDRAVAEEVKRRVGQRIRELEQAVLALEESVTHGD
;
A
#
# COMPACT_ATOMS: atom_id res chain seq x y z
N MET A 1 10.40 -0.50 -71.25
CA MET A 1 9.34 0.44 -71.69
C MET A 1 8.40 -0.32 -72.61
N PRO A 2 7.07 -0.12 -72.57
CA PRO A 2 6.26 0.61 -71.57
C PRO A 2 5.97 -0.32 -70.36
N ALA A 3 4.99 -0.19 -69.45
CA ALA A 3 4.15 0.92 -68.94
C ALA A 3 3.74 0.64 -67.47
N MET A 4 3.13 1.62 -66.79
CA MET A 4 2.29 1.47 -65.59
C MET A 4 0.89 2.03 -65.88
N PRO A 5 -0.17 1.57 -65.18
CA PRO A 5 -1.18 2.50 -64.70
C PRO A 5 -1.50 2.33 -63.21
N ALA A 6 -1.47 3.43 -62.46
CA ALA A 6 -1.90 3.48 -61.06
C ALA A 6 -3.42 3.68 -60.93
N ARG A 7 -4.05 3.15 -59.87
CA ARG A 7 -5.39 3.61 -59.46
C ARG A 7 -5.75 3.34 -57.99
N ALA A 8 -5.80 4.44 -57.21
CA ALA A 8 -6.64 4.81 -56.07
C ALA A 8 -7.06 3.80 -54.94
N PRO A 9 -7.14 4.25 -53.67
CA PRO A 9 -7.56 3.43 -52.54
C PRO A 9 -9.09 3.24 -52.44
N ALA A 10 -9.53 2.09 -51.95
CA ALA A 10 -10.93 1.79 -51.69
C ALA A 10 -11.30 2.12 -50.22
N LEU A 11 -11.86 3.31 -49.98
CA LEU A 11 -12.55 3.62 -48.73
C LEU A 11 -13.86 2.82 -48.68
N ARG A 12 -14.00 1.89 -47.73
CA ARG A 12 -15.27 1.24 -47.40
C ARG A 12 -15.75 1.70 -46.03
N THR A 13 -16.67 2.64 -46.06
CA THR A 13 -17.55 2.96 -44.92
C THR A 13 -18.43 1.75 -44.60
N LEU A 14 -18.52 1.39 -43.32
CA LEU A 14 -19.60 0.56 -42.79
C LEU A 14 -20.12 1.17 -41.50
N LEU A 15 -21.32 1.74 -41.58
CA LEU A 15 -22.11 2.13 -40.43
C LEU A 15 -22.50 0.85 -39.67
N ARG A 16 -22.40 0.84 -38.33
CA ARG A 16 -23.12 -0.15 -37.53
C ARG A 16 -24.01 0.50 -36.48
N THR A 17 -25.29 0.39 -36.81
CA THR A 17 -26.53 0.64 -36.07
C THR A 17 -26.50 0.40 -34.56
N THR A 18 -27.22 1.28 -33.88
CA THR A 18 -27.81 1.16 -32.53
C THR A 18 -28.49 -0.17 -32.25
N THR A 19 -28.42 -0.66 -31.01
CA THR A 19 -29.49 -1.44 -30.35
C THR A 19 -29.33 -1.39 -28.84
N THR A 20 -30.38 -0.97 -28.15
CA THR A 20 -30.56 -1.08 -26.70
C THR A 20 -31.36 -2.35 -26.38
N PRO A 21 -30.91 -3.23 -25.46
CA PRO A 21 -31.76 -4.29 -24.90
C PRO A 21 -32.62 -3.77 -23.72
N PRO A 22 -33.85 -4.30 -23.53
CA PRO A 22 -34.78 -3.85 -22.50
C PRO A 22 -34.66 -4.58 -21.15
N THR A 23 -35.25 -3.91 -20.15
CA THR A 23 -35.61 -4.35 -18.79
C THR A 23 -35.99 -5.82 -18.60
N ALA A 24 -35.44 -6.45 -17.55
CA ALA A 24 -36.07 -7.59 -16.88
C ALA A 24 -35.92 -7.44 -15.35
N ALA A 25 -37.02 -7.52 -14.62
CA ALA A 25 -37.05 -7.28 -13.18
C ALA A 25 -36.84 -8.57 -12.37
N LEU A 26 -35.95 -8.53 -11.38
CA LEU A 26 -35.85 -9.56 -10.33
C LEU A 26 -36.03 -8.93 -8.95
N ARG A 27 -37.28 -9.04 -8.49
CA ARG A 27 -37.73 -9.13 -7.08
C ARG A 27 -36.69 -8.78 -6.01
N SER A 28 -36.72 -7.53 -5.54
CA SER A 28 -36.17 -7.20 -4.22
C SER A 28 -37.10 -7.75 -3.14
N SER A 29 -36.59 -8.68 -2.33
CA SER A 29 -37.31 -9.27 -1.21
C SER A 29 -37.55 -8.22 -0.12
N GLN A 30 -38.82 -7.84 0.10
CA GLN A 30 -39.22 -7.02 1.25
C GLN A 30 -39.02 -7.81 2.55
N ILE A 31 -37.86 -7.66 3.17
CA ILE A 31 -37.65 -8.07 4.56
C ILE A 31 -38.16 -6.93 5.45
N SER A 32 -39.38 -7.09 5.94
CA SER A 32 -39.96 -6.23 6.98
C SER A 32 -39.14 -6.33 8.27
N ARG A 33 -38.19 -5.40 8.45
CA ARG A 33 -37.48 -5.24 9.73
C ARG A 33 -38.35 -4.40 10.67
N PRO A 34 -38.73 -4.88 11.87
CA PRO A 34 -39.39 -4.05 12.85
C PRO A 34 -38.43 -2.96 13.32
N VAL A 35 -38.91 -1.70 13.34
CA VAL A 35 -38.18 -0.62 14.02
C VAL A 35 -38.25 -0.93 15.52
N SER A 36 -37.11 -1.25 16.11
CA SER A 36 -37.02 -1.55 17.54
C SER A 36 -35.73 -0.96 18.08
N GLN A 37 -35.89 0.27 18.58
CA GLN A 37 -35.17 0.87 19.70
C GLN A 37 -33.64 1.00 19.57
N LEU A 38 -33.17 2.24 19.67
CA LEU A 38 -31.76 2.58 19.88
C LEU A 38 -31.28 2.05 21.25
N SER A 39 -30.88 0.78 21.30
CA SER A 39 -29.96 0.31 22.35
C SER A 39 -28.58 0.86 22.04
N ARG A 40 -28.29 2.02 22.64
CA ARG A 40 -26.95 2.63 22.66
C ARG A 40 -25.97 1.59 23.20
N ARG A 41 -25.14 0.99 22.33
CA ARG A 41 -24.01 0.16 22.77
C ARG A 41 -23.00 1.06 23.46
N THR A 42 -23.09 1.13 24.78
CA THR A 42 -22.08 1.73 25.63
C THR A 42 -20.76 0.96 25.42
N PRO A 43 -19.62 1.63 25.18
CA PRO A 43 -18.34 0.96 25.15
C PRO A 43 -18.07 0.30 26.52
N SER A 44 -17.46 -0.88 26.53
CA SER A 44 -17.04 -1.51 27.79
C SER A 44 -16.10 -0.57 28.56
N PRO A 45 -16.23 -0.47 29.89
CA PRO A 45 -15.29 0.31 30.69
C PRO A 45 -13.87 -0.27 30.58
N PRO A 46 -12.82 0.58 30.62
CA PRO A 46 -11.45 0.11 30.60
C PRO A 46 -11.13 -0.74 31.85
N PRO A 47 -10.23 -1.73 31.74
CA PRO A 47 -9.80 -2.51 32.90
C PRO A 47 -9.08 -1.63 33.92
N PRO A 48 -9.16 -1.96 35.23
CA PRO A 48 -8.50 -1.17 36.27
C PRO A 48 -6.98 -1.26 36.15
N TYR A 49 -6.33 -0.11 35.94
CA TYR A 49 -4.87 -0.01 36.01
C TYR A 49 -4.40 -0.15 37.46
N SER A 50 -3.72 -1.24 37.78
CA SER A 50 -3.10 -1.44 39.10
C SER A 50 -1.67 -0.93 39.10
N ALA A 51 -1.48 0.34 39.47
CA ALA A 51 -0.18 0.96 39.64
C ALA A 51 0.04 1.34 41.12
N ARG A 52 0.84 0.51 41.83
CA ARG A 52 1.42 0.76 43.17
C ARG A 52 0.44 1.38 44.20
N ASN A 53 -0.39 0.54 44.79
CA ASN A 53 -1.03 0.75 46.11
C ASN A 53 -1.92 2.00 46.29
N ILE A 54 -2.54 2.52 45.22
CA ILE A 54 -3.66 3.45 45.31
C ILE A 54 -4.79 3.05 44.37
N SER A 55 -5.91 2.60 44.93
CA SER A 55 -7.14 2.26 44.17
C SER A 55 -8.04 3.48 44.09
N LEU A 56 -8.05 4.17 42.94
CA LEU A 56 -8.97 5.27 42.66
C LEU A 56 -10.10 4.78 41.75
N LEU A 57 -11.32 4.67 42.29
CA LEU A 57 -12.52 4.44 41.49
C LEU A 57 -12.86 5.70 40.69
N ALA A 58 -12.95 5.57 39.36
CA ALA A 58 -13.46 6.64 38.50
C ALA A 58 -14.97 6.79 38.70
N SER A 59 -15.40 7.96 39.21
CA SER A 59 -16.83 8.30 39.39
C SER A 59 -17.49 8.58 38.04
N THR A 60 -18.65 7.99 37.78
CA THR A 60 -19.26 7.92 36.44
C THR A 60 -20.33 8.98 36.15
N THR A 61 -20.56 9.94 37.06
CA THR A 61 -21.81 10.73 37.03
C THR A 61 -21.69 12.19 36.56
N ASN A 62 -20.49 12.79 36.53
CA ASN A 62 -20.35 14.24 36.30
C ASN A 62 -19.55 14.58 35.03
N TRP A 63 -20.27 14.99 33.98
CA TRP A 63 -19.69 15.66 32.81
C TRP A 63 -19.13 17.02 33.25
N THR A 64 -17.81 17.18 33.29
CA THR A 64 -17.15 18.41 33.77
C THR A 64 -17.33 19.57 32.78
N HIS A 65 -18.35 20.39 33.00
CA HIS A 65 -18.44 21.72 32.39
C HIS A 65 -17.44 22.66 33.07
N PHE A 66 -16.38 23.04 32.35
CA PHE A 66 -15.32 23.90 32.90
C PHE A 66 -15.77 25.37 32.91
N SER A 67 -16.43 25.78 34.00
CA SER A 67 -16.79 27.18 34.26
C SER A 67 -15.78 27.81 35.21
N THR A 68 -14.92 28.69 34.68
CA THR A 68 -14.05 29.56 35.48
C THR A 68 -14.49 31.00 35.32
N PRO A 69 -15.05 31.65 36.36
CA PRO A 69 -15.25 33.09 36.34
C PRO A 69 -13.91 33.82 36.56
N TYR A 70 -13.83 35.02 36.01
CA TYR A 70 -12.75 36.01 36.05
C TYR A 70 -11.61 35.96 35.03
N THR A 71 -11.46 37.14 34.43
CA THR A 71 -10.56 37.54 33.36
C THR A 71 -9.20 37.96 33.90
N LEU A 72 -8.12 37.32 33.43
CA LEU A 72 -6.78 37.90 33.47
C LEU A 72 -6.10 37.69 32.12
N SER A 73 -6.04 38.76 31.33
CA SER A 73 -5.36 38.81 30.04
C SER A 73 -3.85 38.72 30.24
N SER A 74 -3.25 37.56 29.92
CA SER A 74 -1.79 37.45 29.75
C SER A 74 -1.46 37.28 28.27
N VAL A 75 -1.43 38.41 27.56
CA VAL A 75 -0.88 38.47 26.20
C VAL A 75 0.63 38.26 26.31
N ARG A 76 1.10 37.01 26.16
CA ARG A 76 2.52 36.73 25.96
C ARG A 76 2.92 37.14 24.54
N THR A 77 3.30 38.41 24.40
CA THR A 77 4.06 38.93 23.26
C THR A 77 5.40 38.18 23.15
N PHE A 78 5.48 37.23 22.22
CA PHE A 78 6.75 36.62 21.85
C PHE A 78 7.52 37.52 20.87
N THR A 79 8.21 38.53 21.39
CA THR A 79 9.25 39.26 20.65
C THR A 79 10.47 38.36 20.49
N ARG A 80 10.53 37.62 19.37
CA ARG A 80 11.64 36.71 19.07
C ARG A 80 12.83 37.49 18.48
N SER A 81 13.57 38.18 19.35
CA SER A 81 14.85 38.80 18.98
C SER A 81 15.86 37.75 18.56
N ALA A 82 16.39 37.86 17.34
CA ALA A 82 17.51 37.04 16.88
C ALA A 82 18.84 37.62 17.37
N LEU A 83 19.71 36.78 17.94
CA LEU A 83 21.16 36.79 17.70
C LEU A 83 21.90 35.65 18.42
N GLN A 84 22.55 34.83 17.61
CA GLN A 84 23.74 33.99 17.88
C GLN A 84 24.29 33.91 19.32
N ARG A 85 24.45 32.66 19.80
CA ARG A 85 25.76 32.23 20.33
C ARG A 85 26.01 30.76 20.01
N GLN A 86 27.23 30.45 19.59
CA GLN A 86 27.60 29.14 19.04
C GLN A 86 27.78 28.09 20.15
N SER A 87 27.31 26.87 19.89
CA SER A 87 27.92 25.66 20.42
C SER A 87 28.25 24.76 19.23
N ALA A 88 29.54 24.44 19.08
CA ALA A 88 29.98 23.39 18.16
C ALA A 88 29.92 22.02 18.88
N ASN A 89 29.88 20.95 18.10
CA ASN A 89 29.74 19.55 18.53
C ASN A 89 28.39 19.15 19.16
N GLU A 90 27.36 19.08 18.32
CA GLU A 90 26.47 17.92 18.30
C GLU A 90 25.99 17.74 16.86
N GLU A 91 26.55 16.77 16.14
CA GLU A 91 26.07 16.40 14.80
C GLU A 91 24.77 15.60 14.92
N PRO A 92 23.66 16.03 14.30
CA PRO A 92 22.63 15.10 13.89
C PRO A 92 23.20 14.30 12.71
N ALA A 93 23.74 13.11 12.99
CA ALA A 93 24.22 12.18 11.97
C ALA A 93 23.03 11.68 11.11
N GLY A 94 22.65 12.47 10.10
CA GLY A 94 21.51 12.22 9.24
C GLY A 94 21.43 13.22 8.09
N ALA A 95 21.50 12.71 6.86
CA ALA A 95 21.29 13.42 5.61
C ALA A 95 22.34 14.48 5.19
N THR A 96 23.58 14.04 4.99
CA THR A 96 24.38 14.45 3.81
C THR A 96 24.41 13.32 2.78
N THR A 97 23.25 12.70 2.49
CA THR A 97 23.11 11.91 1.26
C THR A 97 23.30 12.86 0.09
N ASP A 98 24.29 12.57 -0.75
CA ASP A 98 24.52 13.29 -2.00
C ASP A 98 23.18 13.42 -2.77
N PRO A 99 22.77 14.62 -3.25
CA PRO A 99 21.54 14.78 -4.00
C PRO A 99 21.46 13.88 -5.24
N GLU A 100 22.58 13.42 -5.80
CA GLU A 100 22.59 12.38 -6.83
C GLU A 100 22.19 11.00 -6.26
N ALA A 101 22.81 10.56 -5.17
CA ALA A 101 22.48 9.30 -4.51
C ALA A 101 21.02 9.26 -4.04
N ALA A 102 20.47 10.39 -3.56
CA ALA A 102 19.06 10.50 -3.19
C ALA A 102 18.11 10.29 -4.39
N ARG A 103 18.49 10.71 -5.60
CA ARG A 103 17.73 10.45 -6.82
C ARG A 103 17.81 8.98 -7.24
N LYS A 104 19.03 8.40 -7.26
CA LYS A 104 19.25 6.96 -7.51
C LYS A 104 18.42 6.07 -6.55
N ILE A 105 18.36 6.42 -5.27
CA ILE A 105 17.51 5.75 -4.27
C ILE A 105 16.04 5.86 -4.64
N GLY A 106 15.57 7.04 -5.04
CA GLY A 106 14.18 7.27 -5.45
C GLY A 106 13.79 6.41 -6.65
N GLU A 107 14.58 6.49 -7.72
CA GLU A 107 14.41 5.76 -8.98
C GLU A 107 14.42 4.24 -8.76
N ALA A 108 15.43 3.71 -8.05
CA ALA A 108 15.49 2.28 -7.73
C ALA A 108 14.29 1.79 -6.92
N ILE A 109 13.80 2.59 -5.97
CA ILE A 109 12.61 2.25 -5.16
C ILE A 109 11.33 2.34 -5.98
N GLU A 110 11.26 3.23 -6.97
CA GLU A 110 10.12 3.33 -7.90
C GLU A 110 10.05 2.07 -8.78
N THR A 111 11.14 1.71 -9.47
CA THR A 111 11.21 0.49 -10.30
C THR A 111 10.97 -0.78 -9.49
N ILE A 112 11.52 -0.89 -8.27
CA ILE A 112 11.26 -2.05 -7.40
C ILE A 112 9.78 -2.14 -6.99
N GLN A 113 9.10 -1.01 -6.77
CA GLN A 113 7.67 -1.03 -6.43
C GLN A 113 6.78 -1.38 -7.63
N GLU A 114 7.17 -0.99 -8.84
CA GLU A 114 6.51 -1.39 -10.08
C GLU A 114 6.64 -2.91 -10.28
N LEU A 115 7.86 -3.44 -10.28
CA LEU A 115 8.14 -4.88 -10.41
C LEU A 115 7.48 -5.69 -9.28
N TYR A 116 7.48 -5.20 -8.04
CA TYR A 116 6.79 -5.84 -6.92
C TYR A 116 5.26 -5.84 -7.11
N GLY A 117 4.69 -4.79 -7.71
CA GLY A 117 3.28 -4.75 -8.08
C GLY A 117 2.93 -5.87 -9.05
N THR A 118 3.64 -5.94 -10.18
CA THR A 118 3.44 -7.00 -11.19
C THR A 118 3.64 -8.40 -10.62
N ALA A 119 4.76 -8.66 -9.93
CA ALA A 119 5.03 -9.99 -9.34
C ALA A 119 4.00 -10.40 -8.28
N ARG A 120 3.41 -9.43 -7.57
CA ARG A 120 2.31 -9.68 -6.63
C ARG A 120 1.00 -9.98 -7.36
N ASP A 121 0.65 -9.21 -8.39
CA ASP A 121 -0.60 -9.41 -9.14
C ASP A 121 -0.61 -10.81 -9.81
N GLU A 122 0.51 -11.23 -10.41
CA GLU A 122 0.66 -12.59 -10.96
C GLU A 122 0.63 -13.68 -9.86
N PHE A 123 1.20 -13.43 -8.68
CA PHE A 123 1.07 -14.34 -7.54
C PHE A 123 -0.38 -14.48 -7.06
N GLU A 124 -1.15 -13.38 -6.99
CA GLU A 124 -2.56 -13.42 -6.61
C GLU A 124 -3.37 -14.25 -7.63
N ILE A 125 -3.13 -14.08 -8.94
CA ILE A 125 -3.70 -14.94 -10.00
C ILE A 125 -3.31 -16.41 -9.79
N ALA A 126 -2.02 -16.69 -9.59
CA ALA A 126 -1.51 -18.06 -9.42
C ALA A 126 -2.10 -18.77 -8.19
N THR A 127 -2.34 -18.05 -7.09
CA THR A 127 -3.03 -18.59 -5.91
C THR A 127 -4.49 -18.91 -6.22
N GLU A 128 -5.23 -17.98 -6.82
CA GLU A 128 -6.64 -18.17 -7.18
C GLU A 128 -6.85 -19.35 -8.13
N GLU A 129 -6.03 -19.48 -9.18
CA GLU A 129 -6.17 -20.55 -10.16
C GLU A 129 -5.73 -21.91 -9.61
N THR A 130 -4.74 -21.94 -8.70
CA THR A 130 -4.38 -23.14 -7.93
C THR A 130 -5.52 -23.58 -7.01
N GLU A 131 -6.15 -22.67 -6.27
CA GLU A 131 -7.30 -22.98 -5.41
C GLU A 131 -8.52 -23.48 -6.20
N LYS A 132 -8.76 -22.91 -7.39
CA LYS A 132 -9.82 -23.34 -8.33
C LYS A 132 -9.47 -24.65 -9.06
N ASN A 133 -8.23 -25.13 -8.97
CA ASN A 133 -7.69 -26.29 -9.69
C ASN A 133 -7.96 -26.22 -11.21
N THR A 134 -7.58 -25.11 -11.84
CA THR A 134 -7.76 -24.92 -13.28
C THR A 134 -6.56 -25.42 -14.08
N THR A 135 -6.74 -25.59 -15.39
CA THR A 135 -5.64 -25.95 -16.31
C THR A 135 -4.53 -24.91 -16.36
N TYR A 136 -4.82 -23.64 -16.08
CA TYR A 136 -3.86 -22.54 -16.19
C TYR A 136 -2.95 -22.39 -14.97
N ALA A 137 -3.36 -22.93 -13.81
CA ALA A 137 -2.66 -22.82 -12.53
C ALA A 137 -1.16 -23.20 -12.57
N ALA A 138 -0.74 -24.07 -13.49
CA ALA A 138 0.69 -24.38 -13.68
C ALA A 138 1.46 -23.26 -14.38
N ASP A 139 0.87 -22.66 -15.42
CA ASP A 139 1.45 -21.56 -16.19
C ASP A 139 1.44 -20.26 -15.37
N ASP A 140 0.36 -19.99 -14.62
CA ASP A 140 0.24 -18.80 -13.77
C ASP A 140 1.28 -18.81 -12.62
N ARG A 141 1.53 -19.98 -12.01
CA ARG A 141 2.63 -20.15 -11.03
C ARG A 141 4.00 -19.91 -11.65
N ALA A 142 4.21 -20.30 -12.91
CA ALA A 142 5.45 -20.01 -13.63
C ALA A 142 5.60 -18.50 -13.91
N ALA A 143 4.53 -17.80 -14.28
CA ALA A 143 4.53 -16.35 -14.45
C ALA A 143 4.89 -15.62 -13.14
N ALA A 144 4.28 -16.00 -12.01
CA ALA A 144 4.60 -15.44 -10.69
C ALA A 144 6.08 -15.67 -10.30
N ARG A 145 6.65 -16.83 -10.66
CA ARG A 145 8.09 -17.12 -10.53
C ARG A 145 8.96 -16.20 -11.38
N GLU A 146 8.64 -16.05 -12.67
CA GLU A 146 9.43 -15.24 -13.59
C GLU A 146 9.46 -13.76 -13.18
N GLU A 147 8.33 -13.18 -12.77
CA GLU A 147 8.30 -11.78 -12.32
C GLU A 147 8.99 -11.58 -10.97
N LEU A 148 8.92 -12.57 -10.05
CA LEU A 148 9.72 -12.57 -8.82
C LEU A 148 11.23 -12.62 -9.13
N ASP A 149 11.66 -13.46 -10.08
CA ASP A 149 13.07 -13.56 -10.46
C ASP A 149 13.57 -12.24 -11.08
N ARG A 150 12.76 -11.55 -11.90
CA ARG A 150 13.08 -10.20 -12.42
C ARG A 150 13.17 -9.15 -11.32
N LEU A 151 12.26 -9.17 -10.35
CA LEU A 151 12.29 -8.32 -9.16
C LEU A 151 13.58 -8.54 -8.34
N LEU A 152 13.96 -9.80 -8.13
CA LEU A 152 15.18 -10.18 -7.42
C LEU A 152 16.45 -9.81 -8.19
N GLU A 153 16.48 -9.99 -9.52
CA GLU A 153 17.60 -9.57 -10.38
C GLU A 153 17.86 -8.07 -10.25
N TYR A 154 16.82 -7.24 -10.43
CA TYR A 154 16.95 -5.79 -10.30
C TYR A 154 17.36 -5.37 -8.88
N TYR A 155 16.71 -5.93 -7.85
CA TYR A 155 17.03 -5.62 -6.46
C TYR A 155 18.48 -5.98 -6.10
N ASN A 156 18.95 -7.17 -6.47
CA ASN A 156 20.33 -7.60 -6.21
C ASN A 156 21.33 -6.74 -7.01
N GLY A 157 21.03 -6.39 -8.27
CA GLY A 157 21.84 -5.45 -9.04
C GLY A 157 22.00 -4.08 -8.37
N VAL A 158 20.95 -3.56 -7.72
CA VAL A 158 21.01 -2.33 -6.91
C VAL A 158 21.83 -2.51 -5.62
N LEU A 159 21.82 -3.71 -5.01
CA LEU A 159 22.65 -3.99 -3.82
C LEU A 159 24.13 -4.15 -4.14
N GLU A 160 24.47 -4.73 -5.29
CA GLU A 160 25.85 -4.97 -5.75
C GLU A 160 26.46 -3.73 -6.42
N GLY A 161 25.63 -2.78 -6.87
CA GLY A 161 25.97 -1.60 -7.66
C GLY A 161 26.80 -0.50 -6.98
N GLY A 162 27.81 -0.84 -6.17
CA GLY A 162 28.90 0.03 -5.69
C GLY A 162 28.54 1.11 -4.67
N ASP A 163 27.42 1.81 -4.87
CA ASP A 163 26.93 2.91 -4.05
C ASP A 163 26.28 2.37 -2.76
N ARG A 164 27.11 1.98 -1.79
CA ARG A 164 26.66 1.35 -0.51
C ARG A 164 25.56 2.12 0.22
N ALA A 165 25.55 3.45 0.12
CA ALA A 165 24.49 4.28 0.72
C ALA A 165 23.12 4.09 0.04
N VAL A 166 23.10 3.82 -1.27
CA VAL A 166 21.91 3.47 -2.05
C VAL A 166 21.43 2.08 -1.63
N ALA A 167 22.34 1.10 -1.67
CA ALA A 167 22.06 -0.30 -1.33
C ALA A 167 21.43 -0.47 0.06
N GLU A 168 22.01 0.14 1.11
CA GLU A 168 21.48 0.01 2.48
C GLU A 168 20.10 0.66 2.65
N GLU A 169 19.83 1.81 2.02
CA GLU A 169 18.53 2.49 2.15
C GLU A 169 17.42 1.81 1.33
N VAL A 170 17.75 1.26 0.16
CA VAL A 170 16.84 0.41 -0.63
C VAL A 170 16.51 -0.85 0.19
N LYS A 171 17.53 -1.61 0.62
CA LYS A 171 17.40 -2.79 1.48
C LYS A 171 16.53 -2.54 2.71
N ARG A 172 16.71 -1.40 3.38
CA ARG A 172 15.92 -1.00 4.57
C ARG A 172 14.43 -0.76 4.27
N ARG A 173 14.08 -0.30 3.06
CA ARG A 173 12.71 0.09 2.68
C ARG A 173 11.91 -1.00 1.95
N VAL A 174 12.56 -1.83 1.13
CA VAL A 174 11.89 -2.85 0.29
C VAL A 174 12.30 -4.28 0.64
N GLY A 175 13.48 -4.50 1.22
CA GLY A 175 14.05 -5.84 1.40
C GLY A 175 13.21 -6.80 2.26
N GLN A 176 12.38 -6.30 3.17
CA GLN A 176 11.44 -7.15 3.93
C GLN A 176 10.26 -7.62 3.06
N ARG A 177 9.66 -6.73 2.27
CA ARG A 177 8.52 -7.06 1.39
C ARG A 177 8.90 -8.07 0.31
N ILE A 178 10.10 -7.90 -0.28
CA ILE A 178 10.61 -8.83 -1.30
C ILE A 178 10.75 -10.25 -0.72
N ARG A 179 11.29 -10.40 0.49
CA ARG A 179 11.38 -11.70 1.18
C ARG A 179 10.03 -12.30 1.53
N GLU A 180 9.06 -11.47 1.92
CA GLU A 180 7.69 -11.94 2.19
C GLU A 180 7.04 -12.52 0.93
N LEU A 181 7.22 -11.87 -0.23
CA LEU A 181 6.76 -12.38 -1.52
C LEU A 181 7.51 -13.65 -1.95
N GLU A 182 8.84 -13.68 -1.80
CA GLU A 182 9.69 -14.85 -2.09
C GLU A 182 9.23 -16.10 -1.30
N GLN A 183 8.99 -15.95 0.00
CA GLN A 183 8.50 -17.05 0.83
C GLN A 183 7.04 -17.43 0.51
N ALA A 184 6.21 -16.49 0.06
CA ALA A 184 4.83 -16.77 -0.35
C ALA A 184 4.78 -17.60 -1.65
N VAL A 185 5.59 -17.24 -2.65
CA VAL A 185 5.73 -18.01 -3.91
C VAL A 185 6.27 -19.41 -3.62
N LEU A 186 7.32 -19.54 -2.81
CA LEU A 186 7.88 -20.84 -2.43
C LEU A 186 6.87 -21.72 -1.68
N ALA A 187 6.09 -21.16 -0.75
CA ALA A 187 5.05 -21.89 -0.03
C ALA A 187 3.92 -22.37 -0.96
N LEU A 188 3.55 -21.57 -1.98
CA LEU A 188 2.57 -21.99 -2.99
C LEU A 188 3.07 -23.20 -3.77
N GLU A 189 4.31 -23.20 -4.23
CA GLU A 189 4.91 -24.33 -4.95
C GLU A 189 5.05 -25.60 -4.09
N GLU A 190 5.44 -25.43 -2.83
CA GLU A 190 5.53 -26.54 -1.88
C GLU A 190 4.15 -27.17 -1.63
N SER A 191 3.10 -26.35 -1.52
CA SER A 191 1.72 -26.82 -1.32
C SER A 191 1.19 -27.66 -2.49
N VAL A 192 1.58 -27.32 -3.72
CA VAL A 192 1.24 -28.05 -4.94
C VAL A 192 2.01 -29.36 -5.02
N THR A 193 3.29 -29.34 -4.70
CA THR A 193 4.18 -30.52 -4.80
C THR A 193 3.82 -31.62 -3.78
N HIS A 194 3.19 -31.25 -2.66
CA HIS A 194 2.71 -32.18 -1.62
C HIS A 194 1.19 -32.44 -1.68
N GLY A 195 0.49 -31.94 -2.71
CA GLY A 195 -0.97 -31.96 -2.81
C GLY A 195 -1.59 -33.12 -3.61
N ASP A 196 -0.78 -34.07 -4.09
CA ASP A 196 -1.19 -35.25 -4.89
C ASP A 196 -1.21 -36.55 -4.04
#